data_AF-A0A9Q0N9S4-F1
#
_entry.id   AF-A0A9Q0N9S4-F1
#
_cell.length_a   1.000
_cell.length_b   1.000
_cell.length_c   1.000
_cell.angle_alpha   90.00
_cell.angle_beta   90.00
_cell.angle_gamma   90.00
#
_symmetry.space_group_name_H-M   'P 1'
#
loop_
_entity.id
_entity.type
_entity.pdbx_description
1 polymer ?
#
loop_
_entity_poly.entity_id
_entity_poly.type
_entity_poly.pdbx_seq_one_letter_code
_entity_poly.pdbx_strand_id
1 'polypeptide(L)'
;MQILINKYLQELTNSPYVFIVPLLPSSEEGLIQVISDRKLDKEIRFSVPQEEIKETTSEGFNVILKEASADLAEIIEMVVGKENNTLIFEIQNTKITSSNVVQQNSLYVCIAGDLEKQATFSYYLNETFRYISGHLLTSFDLFEEKLVRTQCQNLLQVARRLLSKI
;
A
#
# COMPACT_ATOMS: atom_id res chain seq x y z
N MET A 1 -3.63 -8.32 -9.28
CA MET A 1 -3.53 -6.94 -9.77
C MET A 1 -2.21 -6.30 -9.38
N GLN A 2 -1.82 -6.29 -8.08
CA GLN A 2 -0.51 -5.78 -7.63
C GLN A 2 0.69 -6.33 -8.43
N ILE A 3 0.80 -7.66 -8.61
CA ILE A 3 1.89 -8.28 -9.42
C ILE A 3 2.03 -7.65 -10.81
N LEU A 4 0.91 -7.39 -11.49
CA LEU A 4 0.92 -6.82 -12.84
C LEU A 4 1.36 -5.35 -12.82
N ILE A 5 0.87 -4.57 -11.84
CA ILE A 5 1.22 -3.15 -11.71
C ILE A 5 2.69 -3.00 -11.32
N ASN A 6 3.16 -3.76 -10.30
CA ASN A 6 4.55 -3.75 -9.88
C ASN A 6 5.47 -4.11 -11.05
N LYS A 7 5.15 -5.18 -11.80
CA LYS A 7 5.93 -5.59 -12.97
C LYS A 7 5.95 -4.51 -14.05
N TYR A 8 4.81 -3.92 -14.37
CA TYR A 8 4.73 -2.82 -15.34
C TYR A 8 5.58 -1.62 -14.91
N LEU A 9 5.49 -1.20 -13.65
CA LEU A 9 6.31 -0.12 -13.11
C LEU A 9 7.78 -0.49 -13.07
N GLN A 10 8.13 -1.73 -12.76
CA GLN A 10 9.50 -2.23 -12.78
C GLN A 10 10.11 -2.12 -14.18
N GLU A 11 9.36 -2.50 -15.21
CA GLU A 11 9.75 -2.37 -16.62
C GLU A 11 9.89 -0.90 -17.05
N LEU A 12 8.95 -0.02 -16.66
CA LEU A 12 9.01 1.41 -16.97
C LEU A 12 10.17 2.14 -16.30
N THR A 13 10.42 1.83 -15.03
CA THR A 13 11.41 2.52 -14.20
C THR A 13 12.80 1.93 -14.34
N ASN A 14 12.92 0.75 -14.96
CA ASN A 14 14.13 -0.07 -14.98
C ASN A 14 14.73 -0.22 -13.57
N SER A 15 13.85 -0.44 -12.59
CA SER A 15 14.20 -0.58 -11.17
C SER A 15 14.30 -2.06 -10.80
N PRO A 16 15.26 -2.48 -9.95
CA PRO A 16 15.31 -3.86 -9.48
C PRO A 16 14.14 -4.22 -8.57
N TYR A 17 13.60 -3.26 -7.81
CA TYR A 17 12.53 -3.49 -6.85
C TYR A 17 11.43 -2.45 -6.96
N VAL A 18 10.20 -2.92 -7.12
CA VAL A 18 8.99 -2.08 -7.05
C VAL A 18 7.93 -2.80 -6.23
N PHE A 19 7.33 -2.10 -5.27
CA PHE A 19 6.20 -2.64 -4.53
C PHE A 19 5.24 -1.56 -4.06
N ILE A 20 3.97 -1.95 -4.00
CA ILE A 20 2.86 -1.11 -3.56
C ILE A 20 2.52 -1.48 -2.13
N VAL A 21 2.33 -0.46 -1.30
CA VAL A 21 1.98 -0.58 0.11
C VAL A 21 0.65 0.12 0.35
N PRO A 22 -0.48 -0.60 0.38
CA PRO A 22 -1.75 -0.02 0.76
C PRO A 22 -1.70 0.41 2.22
N LEU A 23 -2.24 1.59 2.50
CA LEU A 23 -2.43 2.08 3.87
C LEU A 23 -3.84 1.70 4.31
N LEU A 24 -3.95 1.10 5.50
CA LEU A 24 -5.19 0.56 6.04
C LEU A 24 -5.67 1.43 7.20
N PRO A 25 -6.60 2.38 6.97
CA PRO A 25 -7.00 3.36 7.99
C PRO A 25 -7.70 2.73 9.19
N SER A 26 -8.40 1.62 8.99
CA SER A 26 -9.15 0.93 10.03
C SER A 26 -8.26 0.21 11.06
N SER A 27 -7.02 -0.11 10.68
CA SER A 27 -6.05 -0.83 11.52
C SER A 27 -4.79 -0.02 11.81
N GLU A 28 -4.64 1.16 11.19
CA GLU A 28 -3.42 1.99 11.29
C GLU A 28 -2.17 1.22 10.83
N GLU A 29 -2.31 0.44 9.76
CA GLU A 29 -1.26 -0.44 9.23
C GLU A 29 -0.92 -0.14 7.78
N GLY A 30 0.33 -0.39 7.40
CA GLY A 30 0.77 -0.54 6.02
C GLY A 30 0.94 -2.01 5.68
N LEU A 31 0.53 -2.42 4.48
CA LEU A 31 0.50 -3.83 4.08
C LEU A 31 1.40 -4.10 2.87
N ILE A 32 2.27 -5.11 2.93
CA ILE A 32 3.08 -5.57 1.80
C ILE A 32 2.79 -7.04 1.52
N GLN A 33 2.31 -7.32 0.32
CA GLN A 33 1.96 -8.69 -0.11
C GLN A 33 2.74 -9.14 -1.34
N VAL A 34 3.25 -8.19 -2.13
CA VAL A 34 3.91 -8.46 -3.40
C VAL A 34 5.12 -7.54 -3.53
N ILE A 35 6.26 -8.14 -3.83
CA ILE A 35 7.51 -7.44 -4.14
C ILE A 35 7.91 -7.78 -5.57
N SER A 36 8.04 -6.74 -6.40
CA SER A 36 8.20 -6.89 -7.85
C SER A 36 7.11 -7.82 -8.41
N ASP A 37 7.46 -8.96 -8.98
CA ASP A 37 6.54 -9.95 -9.53
C ASP A 37 6.24 -11.14 -8.59
N ARG A 38 6.81 -11.14 -7.37
CA ARG A 38 6.64 -12.22 -6.38
C ARG A 38 5.64 -11.86 -5.30
N LYS A 39 4.65 -12.74 -5.13
CA LYS A 39 3.79 -12.75 -3.94
C LYS A 39 4.55 -13.35 -2.75
N LEU A 40 4.41 -12.74 -1.58
CA LEU A 40 4.96 -13.25 -0.33
C LEU A 40 4.11 -14.40 0.22
N ASP A 41 4.77 -15.39 0.83
CA ASP A 41 4.09 -16.49 1.54
C ASP A 41 3.34 -15.98 2.77
N LYS A 42 3.94 -14.98 3.44
CA LYS A 42 3.35 -14.25 4.55
C LYS A 42 3.45 -12.76 4.26
N GLU A 43 2.33 -12.06 4.39
CA GLU A 43 2.28 -10.61 4.28
C GLU A 43 3.06 -9.92 5.40
N ILE A 44 3.66 -8.79 5.08
CA ILE A 44 4.35 -7.92 6.03
C ILE A 44 3.39 -6.80 6.38
N ARG A 45 3.19 -6.57 7.67
CA ARG A 45 2.38 -5.47 8.21
C ARG A 45 3.24 -4.65 9.14
N PHE A 46 3.03 -3.34 9.14
CA PHE A 46 3.75 -2.40 10.00
C PHE A 46 2.86 -1.25 10.41
N SER A 47 3.22 -0.60 11.53
CA SER A 47 2.45 0.50 12.09
C SER A 47 2.58 1.74 11.23
N VAL A 48 1.47 2.39 10.92
CA VAL A 48 1.43 3.66 10.19
C VAL A 48 0.74 4.70 11.07
N PRO A 49 1.43 5.78 11.46
CA PRO A 49 0.83 6.83 12.28
C PRO A 49 -0.42 7.42 11.61
N GLN A 50 -1.44 7.78 12.39
CA GLN A 50 -2.65 8.43 11.85
C GLN A 50 -2.32 9.70 11.05
N GLU A 51 -1.22 10.37 11.38
CA GLU A 51 -0.74 11.54 10.65
C GLU A 51 -0.36 11.25 9.20
N GLU A 52 0.06 10.02 8.89
CA GLU A 52 0.37 9.55 7.55
C GLU A 52 -0.88 9.08 6.80
N ILE A 53 -1.98 8.81 7.49
CA ILE A 53 -3.28 8.43 6.92
C ILE A 53 -4.25 9.62 6.98
N LYS A 54 -3.73 10.84 6.86
CA LYS A 54 -4.55 12.05 6.96
C LYS A 54 -5.43 12.25 5.73
N GLU A 55 -6.62 12.73 6.02
CA GLU A 55 -7.53 13.32 5.05
C GLU A 55 -7.12 14.79 4.84
N THR A 56 -6.92 15.21 3.59
CA THR A 56 -6.59 16.59 3.20
C THR A 56 -7.62 17.15 2.23
N THR A 57 -7.88 18.45 2.29
CA THR A 57 -8.86 19.17 1.46
C THR A 57 -8.33 19.53 0.06
N SER A 58 -7.33 18.81 -0.43
CA SER A 58 -6.75 19.08 -1.74
C SER A 58 -7.63 18.51 -2.87
N GLU A 59 -7.69 19.20 -4.01
CA GLU A 59 -8.38 18.73 -5.22
C GLU A 59 -7.39 17.99 -6.13
N GLY A 60 -7.86 16.91 -6.78
CA GLY A 60 -7.10 16.19 -7.81
C GLY A 60 -6.46 14.87 -7.36
N PHE A 61 -5.63 14.32 -8.25
CA PHE A 61 -4.80 13.15 -8.00
C PHE A 61 -3.36 13.64 -7.84
N ASN A 62 -2.69 13.24 -6.75
CA ASN A 62 -1.36 13.73 -6.42
C ASN A 62 -0.40 12.58 -6.10
N VAL A 63 0.84 12.75 -6.55
CA VAL A 63 1.99 11.88 -6.23
C VAL A 63 3.02 12.72 -5.51
N ILE A 64 3.33 12.36 -4.27
CA ILE A 64 4.21 13.14 -3.39
C ILE A 64 5.39 12.27 -2.98
N LEU A 65 6.63 12.77 -3.11
CA LEU A 65 7.80 12.08 -2.56
C LEU A 65 7.77 12.19 -1.03
N LYS A 66 7.99 11.07 -0.34
CA LYS A 66 8.02 10.98 1.12
C LYS A 66 9.33 10.41 1.62
N GLU A 67 9.66 10.79 2.84
CA GLU A 67 10.66 10.09 3.65
C GLU A 67 10.03 8.85 4.29
N ALA A 68 10.85 7.81 4.49
CA ALA A 68 10.39 6.58 5.13
C ALA A 68 10.16 6.81 6.62
N SER A 69 9.07 6.28 7.16
CA SER A 69 8.95 6.07 8.61
C SER A 69 10.00 5.05 9.07
N ALA A 70 10.33 5.03 10.36
CA ALA A 70 11.34 4.10 10.89
C ALA A 70 10.98 2.63 10.60
N ASP A 71 9.72 2.25 10.82
CA ASP A 71 9.22 0.91 10.57
C ASP A 71 9.29 0.54 9.07
N LEU A 72 8.89 1.46 8.19
CA LEU A 72 8.97 1.23 6.75
C LEU A 72 10.41 1.17 6.26
N ALA A 73 11.31 1.97 6.83
CA ALA A 73 12.74 1.96 6.50
C ALA A 73 13.38 0.61 6.84
N GLU A 74 13.07 0.02 8.01
CA GLU A 74 13.55 -1.30 8.40
C GLU A 74 13.07 -2.38 7.41
N ILE A 75 11.80 -2.31 7.00
CA ILE A 75 11.24 -3.26 6.04
C ILE A 75 11.87 -3.09 4.66
N ILE A 76 12.08 -1.85 4.20
CA ILE A 76 12.78 -1.57 2.94
C ILE A 76 14.18 -2.17 3.00
N GLU A 77 14.91 -1.98 4.09
CA GLU A 77 16.24 -2.56 4.26
C GLU A 77 16.22 -4.09 4.16
N MET A 78 15.25 -4.74 4.81
CA MET A 78 15.08 -6.20 4.75
C MET A 78 14.73 -6.72 3.34
N VAL A 79 14.00 -5.94 2.55
CA VAL A 79 13.47 -6.34 1.25
C VAL A 79 14.40 -5.99 0.09
N VAL A 80 14.92 -4.76 0.10
CA VAL A 80 15.65 -4.12 -1.00
C VAL A 80 17.16 -4.14 -0.76
N GLY A 81 17.59 -4.31 0.49
CA GLY A 81 19.01 -4.26 0.88
C GLY A 81 19.48 -2.82 1.17
N LYS A 82 20.65 -2.71 1.82
CA LYS A 82 21.26 -1.41 2.19
C LYS A 82 21.92 -0.70 1.01
N GLU A 83 22.28 -1.47 -0.01
CA GLU A 83 23.01 -1.03 -1.18
C GLU A 83 22.13 -0.28 -2.20
N ASN A 84 20.81 -0.36 -2.04
CA ASN A 84 19.85 0.23 -2.96
C ASN A 84 19.09 1.36 -2.28
N ASN A 85 19.25 2.58 -2.81
CA ASN A 85 18.36 3.67 -2.43
C ASN A 85 16.92 3.34 -2.83
N THR A 86 15.95 3.79 -2.03
CA THR A 86 14.52 3.58 -2.30
C THR A 86 13.78 4.90 -2.19
N LEU A 87 13.04 5.25 -3.24
CA LEU A 87 12.14 6.40 -3.26
C LEU A 87 10.72 5.93 -2.92
N ILE A 88 10.08 6.65 -2.00
CA ILE A 88 8.72 6.35 -1.54
C ILE A 88 7.81 7.43 -2.07
N PHE A 89 6.82 7.04 -2.85
CA PHE A 89 5.83 7.93 -3.41
C PHE A 89 4.49 7.68 -2.76
N GLU A 90 3.96 8.70 -2.11
CA GLU A 90 2.60 8.74 -1.62
C GLU A 90 1.64 9.05 -2.76
N ILE A 91 0.65 8.18 -2.92
CA ILE A 91 -0.42 8.34 -3.89
C ILE A 91 -1.69 8.71 -3.12
N GLN A 92 -2.13 9.94 -3.33
CA GLN A 92 -3.34 10.46 -2.72
C GLN A 92 -4.53 10.14 -3.62
N ASN A 93 -5.57 9.58 -3.04
CA ASN A 93 -6.79 9.29 -3.77
C ASN A 93 -7.93 10.18 -3.28
N THR A 94 -8.79 10.58 -4.22
CA THR A 94 -9.98 11.35 -3.91
C THR A 94 -11.08 10.42 -3.38
N LYS A 95 -11.57 10.71 -2.18
CA LYS A 95 -12.73 10.07 -1.56
C LYS A 95 -13.90 11.04 -1.60
N ILE A 96 -14.94 10.66 -2.33
CA ILE A 96 -16.17 11.44 -2.42
C ILE A 96 -17.07 10.99 -1.27
N THR A 97 -17.26 11.88 -0.29
CA THR A 97 -18.26 11.67 0.77
C THR A 97 -19.53 12.45 0.44
N SER A 98 -20.64 12.13 1.10
CA SER A 98 -21.97 12.72 0.84
C SER A 98 -22.04 14.26 0.97
N SER A 99 -21.02 14.90 1.55
CA SER A 99 -20.99 16.35 1.75
C SER A 99 -19.70 17.04 1.31
N ASN A 100 -18.59 16.32 1.06
CA ASN A 100 -17.30 16.91 0.68
C ASN A 100 -16.45 15.95 -0.18
N VAL A 101 -15.61 16.53 -1.04
CA VAL A 101 -14.51 15.82 -1.72
C VAL A 101 -13.28 15.92 -0.82
N VAL A 102 -12.77 14.78 -0.36
CA VAL A 102 -11.63 14.73 0.58
C VAL A 102 -10.56 13.83 -0.04
N GLN A 103 -9.30 14.27 -0.07
CA GLN A 103 -8.19 13.39 -0.43
C GLN A 103 -7.75 12.59 0.79
N GLN A 104 -7.54 11.29 0.62
CA GLN A 104 -6.99 10.43 1.65
C GLN A 104 -5.71 9.79 1.14
N ASN A 105 -4.68 9.78 1.99
CA ASN A 105 -3.47 9.01 1.76
C ASN A 105 -3.84 7.53 1.72
N SER A 106 -3.65 6.91 0.57
CA SER A 106 -4.29 5.63 0.29
C SER A 106 -3.28 4.52 0.02
N LEU A 107 -2.13 4.85 -0.56
CA LEU A 107 -1.07 3.88 -0.83
C LEU A 107 0.29 4.56 -1.00
N TYR A 108 1.34 3.84 -0.62
CA TYR A 108 2.70 4.14 -1.01
C TYR A 108 3.13 3.26 -2.18
N VAL A 109 4.02 3.80 -3.01
CA VAL A 109 4.75 3.05 -4.02
C VAL A 109 6.24 3.23 -3.76
N CYS A 110 6.90 2.12 -3.44
CA CYS A 110 8.32 2.07 -3.17
C CYS A 110 9.04 1.60 -4.44
N ILE A 111 10.01 2.39 -4.91
CA ILE A 111 10.80 2.10 -6.11
C ILE A 111 12.28 2.23 -5.76
N ALA A 112 13.07 1.19 -5.99
CA ALA A 112 14.51 1.27 -5.83
C ALA A 112 15.12 2.19 -6.90
N GLY A 113 15.89 3.18 -6.47
CA GLY A 113 16.53 4.15 -7.34
C GLY A 113 16.95 5.42 -6.61
N ASP A 114 17.74 6.23 -7.30
CA ASP A 114 18.29 7.47 -6.77
C ASP A 114 17.39 8.67 -7.02
N LEU A 115 17.58 9.74 -6.24
CA LEU A 115 16.82 10.99 -6.32
C LEU A 115 16.84 11.63 -7.73
N GLU A 116 17.87 11.38 -8.54
CA GLU A 116 17.94 11.85 -9.93
C GLU A 116 16.77 11.33 -10.79
N LYS A 117 16.21 10.16 -10.46
CA LYS A 117 15.08 9.55 -11.17
C LYS A 117 13.72 9.98 -10.62
N GLN A 118 13.67 10.77 -9.55
CA GLN A 118 12.44 11.16 -8.86
C GLN A 118 11.39 11.74 -9.82
N ALA A 119 11.77 12.68 -10.68
CA ALA A 119 10.86 13.33 -11.60
C ALA A 119 10.27 12.34 -12.62
N THR A 120 11.12 11.45 -13.16
CA THR A 120 10.72 10.40 -14.10
C THR A 120 9.79 9.39 -13.46
N PHE A 121 10.09 8.94 -12.24
CA PHE A 121 9.24 8.00 -11.50
C PHE A 121 7.90 8.63 -11.15
N SER A 122 7.89 9.88 -10.67
CA SER A 122 6.67 10.62 -10.40
C SER A 122 5.78 10.75 -11.65
N TYR A 123 6.37 11.00 -12.82
CA TYR A 123 5.62 11.02 -14.09
C TYR A 123 4.96 9.67 -14.40
N TYR A 124 5.69 8.56 -14.32
CA TYR A 124 5.13 7.23 -14.56
C TYR A 124 4.05 6.85 -13.56
N LEU A 125 4.25 7.18 -12.28
CA LEU A 125 3.25 6.94 -11.25
C LEU A 125 2.00 7.76 -11.49
N ASN A 126 2.14 9.02 -11.91
CA ASN A 126 1.00 9.86 -12.27
C ASN A 126 0.16 9.24 -13.38
N GLU A 127 0.79 8.84 -14.48
CA GLU A 127 0.07 8.24 -15.61
C GLU A 127 -0.53 6.87 -15.26
N THR A 128 0.16 6.09 -14.43
CA THR A 128 -0.30 4.75 -14.03
C THR A 128 -1.49 4.83 -13.07
N PHE A 129 -1.37 5.63 -12.01
CA PHE A 129 -2.33 5.61 -10.90
C PHE A 129 -3.53 6.54 -11.07
N ARG A 130 -3.47 7.54 -11.96
CA ARG A 130 -4.57 8.49 -12.20
C ARG A 130 -5.93 7.81 -12.44
N TYR A 131 -5.94 6.64 -13.07
CA TYR A 131 -7.19 5.95 -13.43
C TYR A 131 -7.42 4.62 -12.69
N ILE A 132 -6.40 4.06 -12.05
CA ILE A 132 -6.49 2.73 -11.41
C ILE A 132 -6.52 2.79 -9.89
N SER A 133 -6.15 3.91 -9.26
CA SER A 133 -6.07 4.05 -7.80
C SER A 133 -7.38 3.64 -7.12
N GLY A 134 -8.51 4.15 -7.60
CA GLY A 134 -9.84 3.83 -7.06
C GLY A 134 -10.16 2.33 -7.09
N HIS A 135 -9.96 1.68 -8.25
CA HIS A 135 -10.19 0.24 -8.39
C HIS A 135 -9.24 -0.60 -7.51
N LEU A 136 -8.00 -0.16 -7.39
CA LEU A 136 -6.99 -0.84 -6.60
C LEU A 136 -7.34 -0.78 -5.10
N LEU A 137 -7.77 0.38 -4.61
CA LEU A 137 -8.18 0.56 -3.21
C LEU A 137 -9.44 -0.23 -2.86
N THR A 138 -10.46 -0.19 -3.72
CA THR A 138 -11.65 -1.03 -3.53
C THR A 138 -11.28 -2.52 -3.47
N SER A 139 -10.28 -2.95 -4.26
CA SER A 139 -9.80 -4.33 -4.23
C SER A 139 -9.11 -4.68 -2.90
N PHE A 140 -8.39 -3.73 -2.28
CA PHE A 140 -7.79 -3.91 -0.95
C PHE A 140 -8.84 -3.95 0.15
N ASP A 141 -9.82 -3.03 0.12
CA ASP A 141 -10.91 -3.01 1.09
C ASP A 141 -11.68 -4.35 1.09
N LEU A 142 -12.02 -4.85 -0.10
CA LEU A 142 -12.70 -6.14 -0.26
C LEU A 142 -11.84 -7.32 0.22
N PHE A 143 -10.52 -7.24 0.01
CA PHE A 143 -9.59 -8.26 0.50
C PHE A 143 -9.56 -8.28 2.03
N GLU A 144 -9.41 -7.13 2.68
CA GLU A 144 -9.39 -7.01 4.14
C GLU A 144 -10.73 -7.43 4.76
N GLU A 145 -11.86 -7.01 4.17
CA GLU A 145 -13.20 -7.42 4.64
C GLU A 145 -13.34 -8.96 4.63
N LYS A 146 -12.90 -9.60 3.53
CA LYS A 146 -12.93 -11.05 3.41
C LYS A 146 -12.03 -11.73 4.44
N LEU A 147 -10.86 -11.17 4.73
CA LEU A 147 -9.91 -11.68 5.70
C LEU A 147 -10.49 -11.61 7.12
N VAL A 148 -10.99 -10.44 7.54
CA VAL A 148 -11.65 -10.23 8.84
C VAL A 148 -12.83 -11.19 9.01
N ARG A 149 -13.69 -11.30 7.99
CA ARG A 149 -14.84 -12.21 8.03
C ARG A 149 -14.42 -13.66 8.26
N THR A 150 -13.33 -14.09 7.61
CA THR A 150 -12.81 -15.45 7.75
C THR A 150 -12.26 -15.69 9.16
N GLN A 151 -11.52 -14.73 9.72
CA GLN A 151 -11.01 -14.80 11.08
C GLN A 151 -12.14 -14.89 12.12
N CYS A 152 -13.19 -14.07 11.99
CA CYS A 152 -14.37 -14.12 12.84
C CYS A 152 -15.08 -15.48 12.76
N GLN A 153 -15.25 -16.03 11.56
CA GLN A 153 -15.85 -17.35 11.37
C GLN A 153 -15.01 -18.46 12.03
N ASN A 154 -13.69 -18.41 11.90
CA ASN A 154 -12.78 -19.36 12.55
C ASN A 154 -12.89 -19.27 14.08
N LEU A 155 -12.91 -18.06 14.64
CA LEU A 155 -13.05 -17.84 16.08
C LEU A 155 -14.38 -18.40 16.60
N LEU A 156 -15.49 -18.13 15.91
CA LEU A 156 -16.81 -18.68 16.24
C LEU A 156 -16.83 -20.20 16.18
N GLN A 157 -16.15 -20.79 15.19
CA GLN A 157 -16.06 -22.25 15.07
C GLN A 157 -15.27 -22.86 16.24
N VAL A 158 -14.16 -22.24 16.63
CA VAL A 158 -13.37 -22.67 17.79
C VAL A 158 -14.20 -22.53 19.08
N ALA A 159 -14.88 -21.40 19.28
CA ALA A 159 -15.73 -21.17 20.44
C ALA A 159 -16.85 -22.21 20.55
N ARG A 160 -17.53 -22.53 19.43
CA ARG A 160 -18.54 -23.60 19.39
C ARG A 160 -17.98 -24.96 19.81
N ARG A 161 -16.77 -25.31 19.35
CA ARG A 161 -16.11 -26.57 19.73
C ARG A 161 -15.76 -26.63 21.21
N LEU A 162 -15.29 -25.53 21.79
CA LEU A 162 -14.98 -25.44 23.22
C LEU A 162 -16.24 -25.58 24.07
N LEU A 163 -17.32 -24.88 23.71
CA LEU A 163 -18.60 -24.94 24.43
C LEU A 163 -19.29 -26.30 24.30
N SER A 164 -19.14 -27.00 23.17
CA SER A 164 -19.70 -28.36 22.99
C SER A 164 -18.98 -29.46 23.76
N LYS A 165 -17.83 -29.13 24.39
CA LYS A 165 -17.03 -30.06 25.21
C LYS A 165 -17.23 -29.86 26.72
N ILE A 166 -18.12 -28.93 27.11
CA ILE A 166 -18.60 -28.71 28.48
C ILE A 166 -20.00 -29.34 28.55
#